data_AF-A0A928DGH4-F1
#
_entry.id   AF-A0A928DGH4-F1
#
_cell.length_a   1.000
_cell.length_b   1.000
_cell.length_c   1.000
_cell.angle_alpha   90.00
_cell.angle_beta   90.00
_cell.angle_gamma   90.00
#
_symmetry.space_group_name_H-M   'P 1'
#
loop_
_entity.id
_entity.type
_entity.pdbx_description
1 polymer ?
#
loop_
_entity_poly.entity_id
_entity_poly.type
_entity_poly.pdbx_seq_one_letter_code
_entity_poly.pdbx_strand_id
1 'polypeptide(L)'
;MKKVFQTAVLSLIVMLLSGCAISRNNDRSFWEMIQHFEKSGVHVESVNPLDTRQIKAARAYAFTIGERQIGVYKYDSNNEKHKERLLRVDETGYFYVVGIRYNAIRNGSYVLIDFEKHPRKNDIVNAFKTF
;
A
#
# COMPACT_ATOMS: atom_id res chain seq x y z
N MET A 1 4.76 -50.01 3.91
CA MET A 1 5.36 -48.88 4.66
C MET A 1 5.92 -47.74 3.79
N LYS A 2 6.14 -47.91 2.47
CA LYS A 2 6.69 -46.84 1.61
C LYS A 2 5.68 -45.72 1.23
N LYS A 3 4.37 -46.02 1.21
CA LYS A 3 3.32 -45.05 0.80
C LYS A 3 2.95 -44.01 1.88
N VAL A 4 3.16 -44.34 3.15
CA VAL A 4 2.90 -43.43 4.30
C VAL A 4 3.99 -42.35 4.39
N PHE A 5 5.21 -42.68 3.97
CA PHE A 5 6.33 -41.74 3.95
C PHE A 5 6.20 -40.69 2.84
N GLN A 6 5.59 -41.04 1.71
CA GLN A 6 5.33 -40.09 0.61
C GLN A 6 4.20 -39.09 0.92
N THR A 7 3.20 -39.48 1.72
CA THR A 7 2.09 -38.59 2.10
C THR A 7 2.49 -37.59 3.18
N ALA A 8 3.44 -37.95 4.06
CA ALA A 8 3.95 -37.04 5.09
C ALA A 8 4.80 -35.88 4.51
N VAL A 9 5.55 -36.13 3.44
CA VAL A 9 6.42 -35.12 2.82
C VAL A 9 5.61 -34.06 2.06
N LEU A 10 4.44 -34.42 1.52
CA LEU A 10 3.59 -33.50 0.77
C LEU A 10 2.86 -32.48 1.66
N SER A 11 2.49 -32.86 2.90
CA SER A 11 1.83 -31.95 3.85
C SER A 11 2.76 -30.88 4.45
N LEU A 12 4.08 -31.10 4.44
CA LEU A 12 5.06 -30.13 4.96
C LEU A 12 5.29 -28.94 4.01
N ILE A 13 5.08 -29.15 2.69
CA ILE A 13 5.31 -28.12 1.67
C ILE A 13 4.16 -27.09 1.65
N VAL A 14 2.94 -27.48 2.03
CA VAL A 14 1.77 -26.58 2.04
C VAL A 14 1.80 -25.57 3.19
N MET A 15 2.47 -25.88 4.31
CA MET A 15 2.57 -24.97 5.47
C MET A 15 3.58 -23.82 5.28
N LEU A 16 4.49 -23.92 4.31
CA LEU A 16 5.49 -22.86 4.04
C LEU A 16 4.96 -21.73 3.15
N LEU A 17 3.72 -21.82 2.65
CA LEU A 17 3.10 -20.80 1.80
C LEU A 17 2.10 -19.89 2.54
N SER A 18 1.88 -20.10 3.84
CA SER A 18 0.96 -19.29 4.65
C SER A 18 1.56 -17.97 5.16
N GLY A 19 2.83 -17.69 4.85
CA GLY A 19 3.51 -16.43 5.16
C GLY A 19 3.21 -15.31 4.16
N CYS A 20 1.92 -15.01 3.92
CA CYS A 20 1.50 -13.92 3.03
C CYS A 20 1.89 -12.55 3.61
N ALA A 21 3.07 -12.08 3.22
CA ALA A 21 3.46 -10.69 2.96
C ALA A 21 2.63 -9.60 3.64
N ILE A 22 2.86 -9.36 4.94
CA ILE A 22 2.54 -8.09 5.58
C ILE A 22 3.86 -7.52 6.10
N SER A 23 4.21 -6.31 5.62
CA SER A 23 5.50 -5.59 5.80
C SER A 23 6.59 -5.83 4.73
N ARG A 24 6.30 -5.70 3.44
CA ARG A 24 7.38 -5.60 2.42
C ARG A 24 8.09 -4.25 2.38
N ASN A 25 7.43 -3.18 2.84
CA ASN A 25 7.92 -1.81 2.68
C ASN A 25 7.70 -0.91 3.92
N ASN A 26 7.58 -1.47 5.13
CA ASN A 26 7.34 -0.67 6.35
C ASN A 26 8.54 0.22 6.73
N ASP A 27 9.74 -0.25 6.42
CA ASP A 27 11.02 0.44 6.58
C ASP A 27 11.26 1.52 5.51
N ARG A 28 10.69 1.34 4.31
CA ARG A 28 10.84 2.26 3.18
C ARG A 28 10.28 3.64 3.48
N SER A 29 10.90 4.66 2.90
CA SER A 29 10.54 6.07 3.04
C SER A 29 9.70 6.57 1.86
N PHE A 30 9.06 7.73 2.03
CA PHE A 30 8.40 8.43 0.91
C PHE A 30 9.39 8.87 -0.16
N TRP A 31 10.63 9.18 0.21
CA TRP A 31 11.68 9.50 -0.76
C TRP A 31 11.99 8.33 -1.69
N GLU A 32 12.13 7.12 -1.14
CA GLU A 32 12.30 5.91 -1.96
C GLU A 32 11.08 5.65 -2.84
N MET A 33 9.86 5.93 -2.36
CA MET A 33 8.64 5.83 -3.17
C MET A 33 8.66 6.81 -4.34
N ILE A 34 9.04 8.06 -4.10
CA ILE A 34 9.16 9.07 -5.15
C ILE A 34 10.18 8.62 -6.19
N GLN A 35 11.36 8.16 -5.76
CA GLN A 35 12.37 7.61 -6.67
C GLN A 35 11.85 6.41 -7.49
N HIS A 36 11.03 5.56 -6.89
CA HIS A 36 10.40 4.44 -7.60
C HIS A 36 9.36 4.89 -8.63
N PHE A 37 8.57 5.92 -8.30
CA PHE A 37 7.63 6.55 -9.23
C PHE A 37 8.38 7.13 -10.44
N GLU A 38 9.46 7.88 -10.21
CA GLU A 38 10.31 8.45 -11.27
C GLU A 38 10.88 7.35 -12.18
N LYS A 39 11.43 6.27 -11.60
CA LYS A 39 11.93 5.11 -12.36
C LYS A 39 10.85 4.39 -13.14
N SER A 40 9.60 4.49 -12.70
CA SER A 40 8.42 3.93 -13.37
C SER A 40 7.81 4.89 -14.40
N GLY A 41 8.45 6.03 -14.67
CA GLY A 41 7.99 7.04 -15.62
C GLY A 41 6.88 7.95 -15.09
N VAL A 42 6.64 7.97 -13.78
CA VAL A 42 5.67 8.84 -13.12
C VAL A 42 6.41 9.95 -12.39
N HIS A 43 6.42 11.15 -12.98
CA HIS A 43 7.10 12.30 -12.40
C HIS A 43 6.30 12.93 -11.27
N VAL A 44 6.91 13.11 -10.10
CA VAL A 44 6.33 13.77 -8.93
C VAL A 44 6.86 15.20 -8.84
N GLU A 45 6.03 16.16 -9.23
CA GLU A 45 6.40 17.58 -9.33
C GLU A 45 6.55 18.25 -7.96
N SER A 46 5.70 17.86 -7.00
CA SER A 46 5.78 18.38 -5.64
C SER A 46 5.14 17.42 -4.63
N VAL A 47 5.52 17.60 -3.36
CA VAL A 47 5.11 16.77 -2.23
C VAL A 47 4.66 17.69 -1.11
N ASN A 48 3.38 17.60 -0.73
CA ASN A 48 2.77 18.45 0.31
C ASN A 48 2.32 17.59 1.49
N PRO A 49 2.66 17.94 2.75
CA PRO A 49 2.24 17.15 3.90
C PRO A 49 0.72 17.20 4.08
N LEU A 50 0.14 16.07 4.50
CA LEU A 50 -1.29 15.96 4.83
C LEU A 50 -1.50 15.79 6.34
N ASP A 51 -2.64 16.24 6.86
CA ASP A 51 -3.00 16.03 8.27
C ASP A 51 -3.29 14.55 8.53
N THR A 52 -2.49 13.95 9.40
CA THR A 52 -2.60 12.53 9.75
C THR A 52 -3.52 12.28 10.94
N ARG A 53 -3.88 13.30 11.72
CA ARG A 53 -4.56 13.13 13.02
C ARG A 53 -5.93 12.47 12.88
N GLN A 54 -6.70 12.88 11.88
CA GLN A 54 -8.06 12.39 11.68
C GLN A 54 -8.10 10.92 11.24
N ILE A 55 -7.05 10.49 10.55
CA ILE A 55 -6.94 9.16 9.96
C ILE A 55 -5.88 8.29 10.64
N LYS A 56 -5.27 8.81 11.72
CA LYS A 56 -4.25 8.13 12.52
C LYS A 56 -3.19 7.45 11.65
N ALA A 57 -2.73 8.13 10.61
CA ALA A 57 -1.62 7.65 9.79
C ALA A 57 -0.29 8.00 10.49
N ALA A 58 0.77 7.24 10.24
CA ALA A 58 2.09 7.57 10.75
C ALA A 58 2.63 8.83 10.05
N ARG A 59 2.47 8.90 8.72
CA ARG A 59 2.86 10.02 7.86
C ARG A 59 1.98 10.04 6.61
N ALA A 60 1.82 11.20 5.99
CA ALA A 60 1.00 11.32 4.78
C ALA A 60 1.44 12.50 3.93
N TYR A 61 1.34 12.33 2.61
CA TYR A 61 1.66 13.37 1.65
C TYR A 61 0.69 13.33 0.46
N ALA A 62 0.42 14.51 -0.10
CA ALA A 62 -0.12 14.66 -1.44
C ALA A 62 1.03 14.76 -2.43
N PHE A 63 1.03 13.91 -3.44
CA PHE A 63 1.95 13.98 -4.57
C PHE A 63 1.26 14.70 -5.73
N THR A 64 1.87 15.77 -6.23
CA THR A 64 1.43 16.43 -7.46
C THR A 64 2.08 15.74 -8.64
N ILE A 65 1.29 15.27 -9.60
CA ILE A 65 1.72 14.58 -10.81
C ILE A 65 0.95 15.23 -11.97
N GLY A 66 1.63 16.01 -12.82
CA GLY A 66 0.92 16.90 -13.73
C GLY A 66 0.01 17.86 -12.97
N GLU A 67 -1.18 18.12 -13.49
CA GLU A 67 -2.12 19.09 -12.92
C GLU A 67 -2.95 18.56 -11.73
N ARG A 68 -2.67 17.34 -11.24
CA ARG A 68 -3.50 16.70 -10.22
C ARG A 68 -2.68 16.17 -9.06
N GLN A 69 -3.35 16.06 -7.91
CA GLN A 69 -2.79 15.48 -6.71
C GLN A 69 -3.37 14.10 -6.42
N ILE A 70 -2.54 13.24 -5.86
CA ILE A 70 -2.94 11.96 -5.26
C ILE A 70 -2.52 11.94 -3.79
N GLY A 71 -3.30 11.27 -2.95
CA GLY A 71 -2.98 11.13 -1.53
C GLY A 71 -2.28 9.81 -1.24
N VAL A 72 -1.14 9.86 -0.54
CA VAL A 72 -0.41 8.67 -0.10
C VAL A 72 -0.20 8.71 1.41
N TYR A 73 -0.66 7.66 2.09
CA TYR A 73 -0.64 7.52 3.54
C TYR A 73 0.22 6.34 3.95
N LYS A 74 1.14 6.55 4.90
CA LYS A 74 1.94 5.49 5.51
C LYS A 74 1.38 5.12 6.88
N TYR A 75 1.26 3.82 7.11
CA TYR A 75 0.87 3.22 8.37
C TYR A 75 2.00 2.33 8.86
N ASP A 76 2.34 2.43 10.15
CA ASP A 76 3.28 1.49 10.75
C ASP A 76 2.64 0.11 10.91
N SER A 77 3.07 -0.86 10.11
CA SER A 77 2.54 -2.22 10.15
C SER A 77 2.94 -3.00 11.40
N ASN A 78 3.78 -2.46 12.29
CA ASN A 78 4.05 -3.06 13.60
C ASN A 78 3.03 -2.62 14.67
N ASN A 79 2.22 -1.61 14.37
CA ASN A 79 1.17 -1.13 15.24
C ASN A 79 -0.16 -1.83 14.91
N GLU A 80 -0.78 -2.51 15.89
CA GLU A 80 -2.01 -3.28 15.67
C GLU A 80 -3.18 -2.45 15.12
N LYS A 81 -3.38 -1.22 15.61
CA LYS A 81 -4.45 -0.33 15.11
C LYS A 81 -4.23 0.07 13.66
N HIS A 82 -2.98 0.24 13.26
CA HIS A 82 -2.61 0.50 11.88
C HIS A 82 -2.82 -0.73 11.00
N LYS A 83 -2.46 -1.93 11.48
CA LYS A 83 -2.71 -3.20 10.77
C LYS A 83 -4.20 -3.38 10.49
N GLU A 84 -5.07 -3.22 11.50
CA GLU A 84 -6.53 -3.29 11.34
C GLU A 84 -7.03 -2.33 10.26
N ARG A 85 -6.50 -1.10 10.24
CA ARG A 85 -6.89 -0.10 9.26
C ARG A 85 -6.46 -0.47 7.85
N LEU A 86 -5.26 -1.01 7.70
CA LEU A 86 -4.75 -1.51 6.43
C LEU A 86 -5.57 -2.71 5.93
N LEU A 87 -5.91 -3.66 6.82
CA LEU A 87 -6.77 -4.80 6.48
C LEU A 87 -8.16 -4.35 6.02
N ARG A 88 -8.74 -3.34 6.68
CA ARG A 88 -10.02 -2.78 6.24
C ARG A 88 -9.96 -2.20 4.82
N VAL A 89 -8.83 -1.63 4.40
CA VAL A 89 -8.66 -1.17 3.02
C VAL A 89 -8.67 -2.34 2.05
N ASP A 90 -8.02 -3.47 2.39
CA ASP A 90 -8.05 -4.68 1.55
C ASP A 90 -9.45 -5.28 1.44
N GLU A 91 -10.19 -5.31 2.55
CA GLU A 91 -11.55 -5.87 2.59
C GLU A 91 -12.57 -5.01 1.83
N THR A 92 -12.41 -3.69 1.88
CA THR A 92 -13.46 -2.75 1.42
C THR A 92 -13.14 -2.01 0.14
N GLY A 93 -11.84 -1.89 -0.21
CA GLY A 93 -11.37 -1.10 -1.35
C GLY A 93 -11.56 0.42 -1.19
N TYR A 94 -11.90 0.91 0.00
CA TYR A 94 -12.11 2.33 0.25
C TYR A 94 -11.45 2.82 1.53
N PHE A 95 -11.27 4.14 1.61
CA PHE A 95 -10.68 4.81 2.76
C PHE A 95 -11.45 6.11 3.05
N TYR A 96 -11.72 6.38 4.33
CA TYR A 96 -12.41 7.59 4.75
C TYR A 96 -11.43 8.64 5.26
N VAL A 97 -11.51 9.85 4.69
CA VAL A 97 -10.79 11.04 5.15
C VAL A 97 -11.85 12.10 5.45
N VAL A 98 -11.94 12.53 6.72
CA VAL A 98 -12.92 13.54 7.19
C VAL A 98 -14.38 13.19 6.80
N GLY A 99 -14.75 11.91 6.83
CA GLY A 99 -16.09 11.45 6.45
C GLY A 99 -16.34 11.33 4.94
N ILE A 100 -15.38 11.73 4.10
CA ILE A 100 -15.44 11.56 2.65
C ILE A 100 -14.85 10.19 2.28
N ARG A 101 -15.59 9.42 1.49
CA ARG A 101 -15.16 8.12 0.97
C ARG A 101 -14.28 8.30 -0.27
N TYR A 102 -13.11 7.69 -0.25
CA TYR A 102 -12.21 7.57 -1.41
C TYR A 102 -12.02 6.11 -1.78
N ASN A 103 -11.94 5.80 -3.07
CA ASN A 103 -11.39 4.52 -3.48
C ASN A 103 -9.91 4.45 -3.12
N ALA A 104 -9.50 3.31 -2.59
CA ALA A 104 -8.20 3.16 -1.95
C ALA A 104 -7.52 1.87 -2.40
N ILE A 105 -6.21 1.95 -2.59
CA ILE A 105 -5.37 0.80 -2.88
C ILE A 105 -4.31 0.72 -1.80
N ARG A 106 -4.16 -0.45 -1.19
CA ARG A 106 -3.06 -0.74 -0.29
C ARG A 106 -1.88 -1.32 -1.06
N ASN A 107 -0.67 -0.92 -0.69
CA ASN A 107 0.55 -1.68 -0.97
C ASN A 107 1.44 -1.70 0.29
N GLY A 108 1.51 -2.86 0.93
CA GLY A 108 2.27 -3.05 2.17
C GLY A 108 1.80 -2.10 3.29
N SER A 109 2.65 -1.17 3.67
CA SER A 109 2.41 -0.15 4.71
C SER A 109 1.82 1.15 4.16
N TYR A 110 1.54 1.22 2.87
CA TYR A 110 1.06 2.43 2.20
C TYR A 110 -0.36 2.27 1.68
N VAL A 111 -1.09 3.39 1.64
CA VAL A 111 -2.43 3.50 1.05
C VAL A 111 -2.44 4.67 0.08
N LEU A 112 -2.90 4.43 -1.14
CA LEU A 112 -3.09 5.41 -2.21
C LEU A 112 -4.58 5.74 -2.35
N ILE A 113 -4.91 7.03 -2.45
CA ILE A 113 -6.28 7.53 -2.72
C ILE A 113 -6.29 8.63 -3.80
N ASP A 114 -7.49 8.99 -4.25
CA ASP A 114 -7.77 10.08 -5.21
C ASP A 114 -7.05 9.96 -6.57
N PHE A 115 -6.64 8.74 -6.91
CA PHE A 115 -5.99 8.41 -8.18
C PHE A 115 -6.98 8.19 -9.34
N GLU A 116 -8.27 8.05 -9.06
CA GLU A 116 -9.24 7.57 -10.04
C GLU A 116 -9.53 8.52 -11.18
N LYS A 117 -9.54 9.82 -10.89
CA LYS A 117 -9.80 10.87 -11.89
C LYS A 117 -8.50 11.36 -12.54
N HIS A 118 -7.38 10.69 -12.27
CA HIS A 118 -6.09 11.07 -12.82
C HIS A 118 -5.94 10.55 -14.27
N PRO A 119 -5.55 11.38 -15.26
CA PRO A 119 -5.35 10.94 -16.64
C PRO A 119 -4.36 9.76 -16.77
N ARG A 120 -3.32 9.79 -15.92
CA ARG A 120 -2.30 8.73 -15.79
C ARG A 120 -2.60 7.67 -14.72
N LYS A 121 -3.87 7.42 -14.40
CA LYS A 121 -4.31 6.49 -13.35
C LYS A 121 -3.57 5.16 -13.38
N ASN A 122 -3.50 4.52 -14.55
CA ASN A 122 -2.93 3.17 -14.67
C ASN A 122 -1.43 3.17 -14.34
N ASP A 123 -0.67 4.14 -14.84
CA ASP A 123 0.76 4.29 -14.55
C ASP A 123 1.00 4.48 -13.04
N ILE A 124 0.22 5.38 -12.42
CA ILE A 124 0.31 5.67 -10.98
C ILE A 124 0.01 4.41 -10.15
N VAL A 125 -1.07 3.72 -10.48
CA VAL A 125 -1.47 2.50 -9.76
C VAL A 125 -0.42 1.40 -9.93
N ASN A 126 0.16 1.25 -11.13
CA ASN A 126 1.19 0.27 -11.40
C ASN A 126 2.51 0.59 -10.65
N ALA A 127 2.95 1.85 -10.68
CA ALA A 127 4.10 2.31 -9.92
C ALA A 127 3.87 2.10 -8.42
N PHE A 128 2.69 2.45 -7.92
CA PHE A 128 2.34 2.27 -6.51
C PHE A 128 2.33 0.81 -6.07
N LYS A 129 1.75 -0.10 -6.86
CA LYS A 129 1.65 -1.54 -6.52
C LYS A 129 2.97 -2.29 -6.57
N THR A 130 3.97 -1.75 -7.27
CA THR A 130 5.28 -2.40 -7.44
C THR A 130 6.36 -1.86 -6.51
N PHE A 131 6.01 -0.90 -5.64
CA PHE A 131 6.90 -0.32 -4.64
C PHE A 131 7.14 -1.23 -3.42
#